data_AF-A0A0F5YDI0-F1
#
_entry.id   AF-A0A0F5YDI0-F1
#
_cell.length_a   1.000
_cell.length_b   1.000
_cell.length_c   1.000
_cell.angle_alpha   90.00
_cell.angle_beta   90.00
_cell.angle_gamma   90.00
#
_symmetry.space_group_name_H-M   'P 1'
#
loop_
_entity.id
_entity.type
_entity.pdbx_description
1 polymer ?
#
loop_
_entity_poly.entity_id
_entity_poly.type
_entity_poly.pdbx_seq_one_letter_code
_entity_poly.pdbx_strand_id
1 'polypeptide(L)'
;MKGLIQLMMIIACGSWIVVEENLAIAKPTYKSDFSIVQNLDNTAELSVSQEGTGVYSLNNRFRGTITSVSVKVNENGETELIFRNNDQQLARFKGQLIRRDPYGIRVNLTESDISDASGVANIQYSSDKSLIYSIFVAGTVKNQIFSINFSR
;
A
#
# COMPACT_ATOMS: atom_id res chain seq x y z
N MET A 1 52.98 19.73 -2.71
CA MET A 1 52.79 18.84 -1.55
C MET A 1 52.40 17.47 -2.10
N LYS A 2 53.16 16.44 -1.76
CA LYS A 2 53.09 15.10 -2.34
C LYS A 2 52.02 14.29 -1.59
N GLY A 3 50.96 13.86 -2.30
CA GLY A 3 50.02 12.88 -1.78
C GLY A 3 50.38 11.51 -2.36
N LEU A 4 50.93 10.64 -1.52
CA LEU A 4 51.14 9.23 -1.84
C LEU A 4 49.79 8.57 -2.07
N ILE A 5 49.59 7.95 -3.24
CA ILE A 5 48.50 7.01 -3.44
C ILE A 5 49.06 5.62 -3.17
N GLN A 6 48.55 5.02 -2.09
CA GLN A 6 48.87 3.67 -1.67
C GLN A 6 48.24 2.69 -2.66
N LEU A 7 49.08 1.92 -3.35
CA LEU A 7 48.67 0.90 -4.30
C LEU A 7 48.12 -0.31 -3.52
N MET A 8 46.80 -0.49 -3.51
CA MET A 8 46.21 -1.75 -3.03
C MET A 8 46.16 -2.73 -4.21
N MET A 9 47.03 -3.73 -4.16
CA MET A 9 47.12 -4.81 -5.14
C MET A 9 46.09 -5.88 -4.76
N ILE A 10 45.02 -6.02 -5.55
CA ILE A 10 44.13 -7.18 -5.48
C ILE A 10 44.49 -8.07 -6.66
N ILE A 11 45.13 -9.21 -6.38
CA ILE A 11 45.42 -10.24 -7.38
C ILE A 11 44.19 -11.16 -7.44
N ALA A 12 43.40 -11.02 -8.49
CA ALA A 12 42.52 -12.08 -8.97
C ALA A 12 42.72 -12.21 -10.48
N CYS A 13 42.94 -13.44 -10.91
CA CYS A 13 43.34 -13.87 -12.25
C CYS A 13 42.67 -13.12 -13.41
N GLY A 14 43.49 -12.67 -14.37
CA GLY A 14 43.11 -12.58 -15.78
C GLY A 14 42.89 -11.16 -16.32
N SER A 15 43.73 -10.81 -17.30
CA SER A 15 43.61 -9.69 -18.24
C SER A 15 44.15 -8.34 -17.79
N TRP A 16 45.19 -7.91 -18.52
CA TRP A 16 45.82 -6.60 -18.44
C TRP A 16 45.04 -5.66 -19.35
N ILE A 17 44.59 -4.50 -18.85
CA ILE A 17 44.18 -3.39 -19.70
C ILE A 17 45.04 -2.19 -19.30
N VAL A 18 45.92 -1.80 -20.20
CA VAL A 18 46.59 -0.50 -20.19
C VAL A 18 45.57 0.52 -20.68
N VAL A 19 45.22 1.49 -19.85
CA VAL A 19 44.41 2.64 -20.27
C VAL A 19 45.37 3.79 -20.54
N GLU A 20 45.63 4.07 -21.82
CA GLU A 20 46.21 5.34 -22.26
C GLU A 20 45.06 6.36 -22.42
N GLU A 21 45.12 7.46 -21.66
CA GLU A 21 44.19 8.58 -21.82
C GLU A 21 44.53 9.38 -23.09
N ASN A 22 43.77 9.16 -24.17
CA ASN A 22 43.73 10.08 -25.31
C ASN A 22 42.53 11.03 -25.16
N LEU A 23 42.83 12.29 -24.83
CA LEU A 23 41.87 13.39 -24.77
C LEU A 23 41.35 13.73 -26.17
N ALA A 24 40.16 13.25 -26.52
CA ALA A 24 39.38 13.75 -27.64
C ALA A 24 37.98 14.15 -27.15
N ILE A 25 37.69 15.44 -27.20
CA ILE A 25 36.42 16.05 -26.79
C ILE A 25 35.34 15.67 -27.82
N ALA A 26 34.53 14.67 -27.50
CA ALA A 26 33.28 14.37 -28.22
C ALA A 26 32.09 14.87 -27.39
N LYS A 27 31.28 15.75 -27.98
CA LYS A 27 30.04 16.27 -27.37
C LYS A 27 29.08 15.09 -27.10
N PRO A 28 28.47 14.96 -25.91
CA PRO A 28 27.47 13.93 -25.68
C PRO A 28 26.20 14.29 -26.45
N THR A 29 25.92 13.56 -27.53
CA THR A 29 24.58 13.51 -28.14
C THR A 29 23.69 12.68 -27.23
N TYR A 30 22.91 13.36 -26.39
CA TYR A 30 21.91 12.70 -25.54
C TYR A 30 20.78 12.17 -26.42
N LYS A 31 20.77 10.85 -26.63
CA LYS A 31 19.64 10.15 -27.23
C LYS A 31 18.77 9.63 -26.10
N SER A 32 17.72 10.39 -25.74
CA SER A 32 16.66 9.86 -24.89
C SER A 32 15.74 9.00 -25.74
N ASP A 33 15.89 7.68 -25.65
CA ASP A 33 14.80 6.76 -26.01
C ASP A 33 13.75 6.85 -24.90
N PHE A 34 12.88 7.85 -25.02
CA PHE A 34 11.73 8.03 -24.16
C PHE A 34 10.65 7.05 -24.61
N SER A 35 10.62 5.87 -23.99
CA SER A 35 9.47 4.99 -24.06
C SER A 35 8.58 5.31 -22.86
N ILE A 36 7.48 6.02 -23.09
CA ILE A 36 6.39 6.08 -22.12
C ILE A 36 5.73 4.70 -22.16
N VAL A 37 6.26 3.78 -21.37
CA VAL A 37 5.49 2.60 -20.96
C VAL A 37 4.62 3.06 -19.80
N GLN A 38 3.39 3.48 -20.09
CA GLN A 38 2.35 3.53 -19.07
C GLN A 38 1.93 2.09 -18.73
N ASN A 39 2.82 1.34 -18.06
CA ASN A 39 2.36 0.25 -17.23
C ASN A 39 1.90 0.88 -15.92
N LEU A 40 0.63 1.27 -15.87
CA LEU A 40 -0.02 1.63 -14.61
C LEU A 40 -0.43 0.34 -13.87
N ASP A 41 0.53 -0.56 -13.65
CA ASP A 41 0.39 -1.66 -12.70
C ASP A 41 0.65 -1.09 -11.30
N ASN A 42 -0.23 -0.19 -10.86
CA ASN A 42 -0.22 0.39 -9.52
C ASN A 42 -0.89 -0.52 -8.47
N THR A 43 -1.03 -1.82 -8.77
CA THR A 43 -1.50 -2.84 -7.83
C THR A 43 -0.35 -3.41 -6.98
N ALA A 44 0.61 -2.57 -6.59
CA ALA A 44 1.57 -2.96 -5.56
C ALA A 44 0.81 -3.50 -4.33
N GLU A 45 1.25 -4.63 -3.79
CA GLU A 45 0.63 -5.18 -2.60
C GLU A 45 0.60 -4.15 -1.47
N LEU A 46 -0.47 -4.18 -0.68
CA LEU A 46 -0.63 -3.38 0.53
C LEU A 46 -0.93 -4.34 1.66
N SER A 47 -0.20 -4.21 2.77
CA SER A 47 -0.52 -4.91 4.01
C SER A 47 -0.15 -4.00 5.17
N VAL A 48 -1.16 -3.40 5.79
CA VAL A 48 -0.99 -2.45 6.89
C VAL A 48 -2.02 -2.74 7.97
N SER A 49 -1.59 -2.66 9.22
CA SER A 49 -2.45 -2.87 10.38
C SER A 49 -2.27 -1.74 11.38
N GLN A 50 -3.36 -1.39 12.07
CA GLN A 50 -3.39 -0.19 12.87
C GLN A 50 -4.29 -0.35 14.10
N GLU A 51 -3.76 -0.06 15.28
CA GLU A 51 -4.54 0.19 16.49
C GLU A 51 -5.15 1.59 16.47
N GLY A 52 -6.32 1.78 17.07
CA GLY A 52 -7.00 3.06 17.13
C GLY A 52 -8.37 2.92 17.76
N THR A 53 -9.24 3.90 17.48
CA THR A 53 -10.61 3.88 17.99
C THR A 53 -11.59 3.92 16.83
N GLY A 54 -12.58 3.05 16.87
CA GLY A 54 -13.67 3.07 15.92
C GLY A 54 -14.98 2.59 16.52
N VAL A 55 -16.04 2.74 15.74
CA VAL A 55 -17.39 2.31 16.08
C VAL A 55 -18.02 1.64 14.87
N TYR A 56 -18.84 0.63 15.11
CA TYR A 56 -19.73 0.08 14.10
C TYR A 56 -21.19 0.26 14.50
N SER A 57 -22.03 0.54 13.51
CA SER A 57 -23.45 0.84 13.69
C SER A 57 -24.30 0.07 12.70
N LEU A 58 -25.50 -0.28 13.14
CA LEU A 58 -26.52 -0.95 12.34
C LEU A 58 -27.84 -0.21 12.51
N ASN A 59 -28.43 0.25 11.39
CA ASN A 59 -29.58 1.16 11.34
C ASN A 59 -29.38 2.39 12.25
N ASN A 60 -28.22 3.04 12.12
CA ASN A 60 -27.84 4.24 12.86
C ASN A 60 -27.81 4.06 14.39
N ARG A 61 -27.76 2.83 14.89
CA ARG A 61 -27.58 2.52 16.30
C ARG A 61 -26.21 1.94 16.53
N PHE A 62 -25.50 2.47 17.52
CA PHE A 62 -24.23 1.95 17.99
C PHE A 62 -24.34 0.46 18.36
N ARG A 63 -23.35 -0.34 17.98
CA ARG A 63 -23.30 -1.77 18.25
C ARG A 63 -22.04 -2.21 18.97
N GLY A 64 -20.94 -1.49 18.79
CA GLY A 64 -19.72 -1.75 19.53
C GLY A 64 -18.54 -0.93 19.01
N THR A 65 -17.42 -1.11 19.69
CA THR A 65 -16.17 -0.43 19.42
C THR A 65 -15.23 -1.28 18.57
N ILE A 66 -14.33 -0.62 17.86
CA ILE A 66 -13.24 -1.22 17.11
C ILE A 66 -11.94 -0.67 17.71
N THR A 67 -10.99 -1.57 17.97
CA THR A 67 -9.69 -1.26 18.59
C THR A 67 -8.53 -1.39 17.61
N SER A 68 -8.70 -2.19 16.57
CA SER A 68 -7.70 -2.31 15.52
C SER A 68 -8.31 -2.70 14.20
N VAL A 69 -7.59 -2.37 13.14
CA VAL A 69 -7.92 -2.66 11.76
C VAL A 69 -6.72 -3.26 11.03
N SER A 70 -7.00 -4.06 10.00
CA SER A 70 -6.01 -4.56 9.05
C SER A 70 -6.56 -4.40 7.65
N VAL A 71 -5.72 -3.93 6.73
CA VAL A 71 -6.03 -3.74 5.31
C VAL A 71 -4.99 -4.50 4.52
N LYS A 72 -5.46 -5.43 3.68
CA LYS A 72 -4.62 -6.15 2.73
C LYS A 72 -5.16 -6.00 1.33
N VAL A 73 -4.31 -5.72 0.36
CA VAL A 73 -4.64 -5.67 -1.06
C VAL A 73 -3.57 -6.44 -1.82
N ASN A 74 -3.97 -7.44 -2.60
CA ASN A 74 -3.03 -8.20 -3.43
C ASN A 74 -2.84 -7.56 -4.82
N GLU A 75 -2.00 -8.18 -5.64
CA GLU A 75 -1.67 -7.73 -6.99
C GLU A 75 -2.88 -7.69 -7.94
N ASN A 76 -3.92 -8.48 -7.66
CA ASN A 76 -5.18 -8.50 -8.42
C ASN A 76 -6.18 -7.43 -7.94
N GLY A 77 -5.82 -6.66 -6.90
CA GLY A 77 -6.70 -5.69 -6.27
C GLY A 77 -7.76 -6.31 -5.36
N GLU A 78 -7.73 -7.63 -5.13
CA GLU A 78 -8.58 -8.26 -4.13
C GLU A 78 -8.16 -7.71 -2.77
N THR A 79 -9.16 -7.24 -2.02
CA THR A 79 -8.96 -6.50 -0.79
C THR A 79 -9.64 -7.20 0.36
N GLU A 80 -8.92 -7.33 1.47
CA GLU A 80 -9.42 -7.82 2.74
C GLU A 80 -9.31 -6.73 3.81
N LEU A 81 -10.43 -6.48 4.49
CA LEU A 81 -10.50 -5.60 5.65
C LEU A 81 -10.85 -6.44 6.88
N ILE A 82 -10.09 -6.29 7.95
CA ILE A 82 -10.36 -6.95 9.23
C ILE A 82 -10.52 -5.87 10.29
N PHE A 83 -11.61 -5.89 11.02
CA PHE A 83 -11.87 -5.03 12.17
C PHE A 83 -11.91 -5.90 13.42
N ARG A 84 -11.26 -5.46 14.50
CA ARG A 84 -11.24 -6.16 15.79
C ARG A 84 -11.87 -5.30 16.87
N ASN A 85 -12.70 -5.88 17.71
CA ASN A 85 -13.30 -5.18 18.86
C ASN A 85 -12.51 -5.42 20.17
N ASN A 86 -13.00 -4.85 21.27
CA ASN A 86 -12.43 -5.03 22.61
C ASN A 86 -12.44 -6.49 23.09
N ASP A 87 -13.43 -7.27 22.65
CA ASP A 87 -13.60 -8.69 23.01
C ASP A 87 -12.77 -9.63 22.11
N GLN A 88 -11.86 -9.07 21.31
CA GLN A 88 -11.03 -9.78 20.33
C GLN A 88 -11.81 -10.49 19.21
N GLN A 89 -13.10 -10.20 19.05
CA GLN A 89 -13.89 -10.67 17.92
C GLN A 89 -13.49 -9.93 16.65
N LEU A 90 -13.52 -10.66 15.54
CA LEU A 90 -13.15 -10.16 14.22
C LEU A 90 -14.41 -10.02 13.35
N ALA A 91 -14.45 -8.93 12.59
CA ALA A 91 -15.33 -8.78 11.45
C ALA A 91 -14.47 -8.62 10.20
N ARG A 92 -14.63 -9.53 9.24
CA ARG A 92 -13.90 -9.56 7.98
C ARG A 92 -14.81 -9.16 6.84
N PHE A 93 -14.26 -8.35 5.95
CA PHE A 93 -14.89 -7.96 4.70
C PHE A 93 -13.92 -8.23 3.56
N LYS A 94 -14.46 -8.69 2.44
CA LYS A 94 -13.72 -8.82 1.19
C LYS A 94 -14.35 -7.95 0.12
N GLY A 95 -13.53 -7.57 -0.85
CA GLY A 95 -13.98 -6.75 -1.95
C GLY A 95 -12.92 -6.55 -3.01
N GLN A 96 -13.22 -5.66 -3.94
CA GLN A 96 -12.34 -5.29 -5.05
C GLN A 96 -11.91 -3.83 -4.92
N LEU A 97 -10.62 -3.58 -5.10
CA LEU A 97 -10.08 -2.23 -5.24
C LEU A 97 -10.68 -1.55 -6.46
N ILE A 98 -11.33 -0.41 -6.27
CA ILE A 98 -11.93 0.39 -7.35
C ILE A 98 -11.21 1.72 -7.58
N ARG A 99 -10.41 2.19 -6.61
CA ARG A 99 -9.55 3.37 -6.76
C ARG A 99 -8.38 3.30 -5.81
N ARG A 100 -7.23 3.78 -6.25
CA ARG A 100 -6.03 3.95 -5.43
C ARG A 100 -5.33 5.26 -5.77
N ASP A 101 -4.84 5.92 -4.73
CA ASP A 101 -3.94 7.07 -4.82
C ASP A 101 -2.85 6.96 -3.72
N PRO A 102 -1.87 7.88 -3.68
CA PRO A 102 -0.80 7.84 -2.68
C PRO A 102 -1.25 7.96 -1.23
N TYR A 103 -2.49 8.41 -0.97
CA TYR A 103 -2.99 8.70 0.38
C TYR A 103 -4.16 7.79 0.79
N GLY A 104 -4.64 6.95 -0.12
CA GLY A 104 -5.74 6.07 0.20
C GLY A 104 -6.19 5.15 -0.92
N ILE A 105 -7.15 4.31 -0.55
CA ILE A 105 -7.86 3.41 -1.46
C ILE A 105 -9.36 3.49 -1.24
N ARG A 106 -10.10 3.13 -2.29
CA ARG A 106 -11.53 2.86 -2.25
C ARG A 106 -11.80 1.45 -2.71
N VAL A 107 -12.62 0.74 -1.96
CA VAL A 107 -12.91 -0.69 -2.14
C VAL A 107 -14.42 -0.88 -2.25
N ASN A 108 -14.86 -1.68 -3.22
CA ASN A 108 -16.23 -2.18 -3.31
C ASN A 108 -16.31 -3.51 -2.56
N LEU A 109 -17.05 -3.55 -1.45
CA LEU A 109 -17.20 -4.73 -0.60
C LEU A 109 -18.31 -5.64 -1.14
N THR A 110 -17.98 -6.92 -1.27
CA THR A 110 -18.87 -7.92 -1.88
C THR A 110 -19.19 -9.08 -0.93
N GLU A 111 -18.36 -9.31 0.09
CA GLU A 111 -18.53 -10.40 1.03
C GLU A 111 -18.13 -10.01 2.45
N SER A 112 -18.68 -10.72 3.43
CA SER A 112 -18.28 -10.64 4.83
C SER A 112 -18.57 -11.94 5.59
N ASP A 113 -17.83 -12.16 6.67
CA ASP A 113 -18.07 -13.27 7.61
C ASP A 113 -19.19 -12.99 8.62
N ILE A 114 -19.65 -11.74 8.74
CA ILE A 114 -20.74 -11.34 9.64
C ILE A 114 -22.10 -11.22 8.95
N SER A 115 -22.28 -11.86 7.77
CA SER A 115 -23.47 -11.95 6.89
C SER A 115 -23.24 -11.32 5.50
N ASP A 116 -24.29 -11.19 4.68
CA ASP A 116 -24.27 -10.67 3.32
C ASP A 116 -24.02 -9.15 3.32
N ALA A 117 -22.85 -8.75 3.82
CA ALA A 117 -22.44 -7.36 3.87
C ALA A 117 -21.96 -6.92 2.49
N SER A 118 -22.49 -5.80 2.01
CA SER A 118 -22.05 -5.15 0.78
C SER A 118 -21.97 -3.65 0.99
N GLY A 119 -21.11 -2.96 0.24
CA GLY A 119 -20.96 -1.52 0.37
C GLY A 119 -19.63 -1.00 -0.14
N VAL A 120 -19.22 0.16 0.37
CA VAL A 120 -17.98 0.81 -0.02
C VAL A 120 -17.15 1.13 1.22
N ALA A 121 -15.86 0.84 1.14
CA ALA A 121 -14.88 1.28 2.11
C ALA A 121 -13.96 2.35 1.50
N ASN A 122 -13.70 3.40 2.25
CA ASN A 122 -12.67 4.41 1.97
C ASN A 122 -11.63 4.32 3.07
N ILE A 123 -10.38 4.14 2.69
CA ILE A 123 -9.24 3.99 3.60
C ILE A 123 -8.25 5.09 3.29
N GLN A 124 -7.84 5.84 4.32
CA GLN A 124 -6.77 6.82 4.21
C GLN A 124 -5.56 6.35 5.02
N TYR A 125 -4.38 6.44 4.41
CA TYR A 125 -3.11 6.02 5.00
C TYR A 125 -2.02 7.05 4.74
N SER A 126 -0.90 6.92 5.45
CA SER A 126 0.30 7.71 5.20
C SER A 126 0.90 7.39 3.83
N SER A 127 1.60 8.35 3.21
CA SER A 127 2.15 8.18 1.86
C SER A 127 3.18 7.05 1.73
N ASP A 128 3.85 6.71 2.82
CA ASP A 128 4.76 5.56 2.95
C ASP A 128 4.04 4.25 3.30
N LYS A 129 2.71 4.27 3.43
CA LYS A 129 1.82 3.15 3.74
C LYS A 129 2.08 2.48 5.09
N SER A 130 2.77 3.16 6.01
CA SER A 130 3.09 2.63 7.34
C SER A 130 1.96 2.79 8.35
N LEU A 131 1.03 3.73 8.13
CA LEU A 131 -0.03 4.08 9.07
C LEU A 131 -1.38 4.21 8.36
N ILE A 132 -2.45 3.75 9.01
CA ILE A 132 -3.83 4.04 8.60
C ILE A 132 -4.33 5.24 9.44
N TYR A 133 -4.75 6.32 8.79
CA TYR A 133 -5.36 7.47 9.48
C TYR A 133 -6.84 7.26 9.75
N SER A 134 -7.57 6.76 8.75
CA SER A 134 -9.00 6.54 8.89
C SER A 134 -9.53 5.45 7.97
N ILE A 135 -10.62 4.82 8.40
CA ILE A 135 -11.44 3.94 7.58
C ILE A 135 -12.90 4.34 7.76
N PHE A 136 -13.58 4.57 6.64
CA PHE A 136 -15.02 4.74 6.58
C PHE A 136 -15.64 3.63 5.73
N VAL A 137 -16.56 2.88 6.31
CA VAL A 137 -17.36 1.88 5.59
C VAL A 137 -18.82 2.31 5.65
N ALA A 138 -19.50 2.28 4.52
CA ALA A 138 -20.95 2.43 4.43
C ALA A 138 -21.52 1.37 3.50
N GLY A 139 -22.61 0.74 3.91
CA GLY A 139 -23.17 -0.37 3.17
C GLY A 139 -24.45 -0.91 3.79
N THR A 140 -24.74 -2.16 3.48
CA THR A 140 -25.85 -2.91 4.07
C THR A 140 -25.39 -4.25 4.59
N VAL A 141 -26.02 -4.72 5.66
CA VAL A 141 -25.91 -6.08 6.21
C VAL A 141 -27.33 -6.58 6.43
N LYS A 142 -27.74 -7.68 5.81
CA LYS A 142 -29.13 -8.20 5.91
C LYS A 142 -30.19 -7.11 5.62
N ASN A 143 -29.98 -6.34 4.55
CA ASN A 143 -30.83 -5.21 4.14
C ASN A 143 -30.94 -4.05 5.16
N GLN A 144 -30.12 -4.03 6.20
CA GLN A 144 -30.05 -2.94 7.18
C GLN A 144 -28.84 -2.05 6.89
N ILE A 145 -28.98 -0.74 7.09
CA ILE A 145 -27.88 0.21 6.88
C ILE A 145 -26.76 -0.12 7.87
N PHE A 146 -25.55 -0.27 7.36
CA PHE A 146 -24.37 -0.60 8.12
C PHE A 146 -23.30 0.47 7.91
N SER A 147 -22.59 0.82 8.98
CA SER A 147 -21.44 1.72 8.87
C SER A 147 -20.35 1.41 9.88
N ILE A 148 -19.10 1.60 9.48
CA ILE A 148 -17.92 1.64 10.35
C ILE A 148 -17.24 2.98 10.20
N ASN A 149 -16.83 3.56 11.33
CA ASN A 149 -15.90 4.68 11.37
C ASN A 149 -14.72 4.29 12.26
N PHE A 150 -13.50 4.46 11.77
CA PHE A 150 -12.28 4.22 12.53
C PHE A 150 -11.28 5.36 12.29
N SER A 151 -10.55 5.73 13.34
CA SER A 151 -9.48 6.71 13.29
C SER A 151 -8.31 6.34 14.21
N ARG A 152 -7.10 6.71 13.81
CA ARG A 152 -5.91 6.75 14.66
C ARG A 152 -5.54 8.19 14.99
#